data_AF-A0A820RCA2-F1
#
_entry.id   AF-A0A820RCA2-F1
#
_cell.length_a   1.000
_cell.length_b   1.000
_cell.length_c   1.000
_cell.angle_alpha   90.00
_cell.angle_beta   90.00
_cell.angle_gamma   90.00
#
_symmetry.space_group_name_H-M   'P 1'
#
loop_
_entity.id
_entity.type
_entity.pdbx_description
1 polymer ?
#
loop_
_entity_poly.entity_id
_entity_poly.type
_entity_poly.pdbx_seq_one_letter_code
_entity_poly.pdbx_strand_id
1 'polypeptide(L)' 'MSYLNARRWEDFLQENLLQLEKLYFKKTVYFSDDHETPVYLREQNEFSSTFWIERRWIFKVENDSGHLVYSIQPY' A
#
# COMPACT_ATOMS: atom_id res chain seq x y z
N MET A 1 -3.22 -7.93 -11.46
CA MET A 1 -2.15 -7.91 -10.44
C MET A 1 -2.40 -6.73 -9.51
N SER A 2 -2.56 -6.97 -8.20
CA SER A 2 -2.74 -5.89 -7.25
C SER A 2 -1.38 -5.25 -6.93
N TYR A 3 -1.26 -3.94 -7.16
CA TYR A 3 -0.10 -3.14 -6.71
C TYR A 3 -0.04 -2.99 -5.18
N LEU A 4 -1.01 -3.57 -4.46
CA LEU A 4 -1.16 -3.58 -3.02
C LEU A 4 -0.89 -4.98 -2.49
N ASN A 5 0.29 -5.52 -2.80
CA ASN A 5 0.73 -6.79 -2.25
C ASN A 5 2.04 -6.52 -1.49
N ALA A 6 1.97 -6.55 -0.16
CA ALA A 6 3.09 -6.13 0.67
C ALA A 6 4.31 -7.04 0.48
N ARG A 7 4.09 -8.34 0.29
CA ARG A 7 5.16 -9.32 0.07
C ARG A 7 5.93 -9.05 -1.23
N ARG A 8 5.23 -8.79 -2.33
CA ARG A 8 5.87 -8.44 -3.61
C ARG A 8 6.70 -7.16 -3.51
N TRP A 9 6.19 -6.16 -2.77
CA TRP A 9 6.95 -4.95 -2.52
C TRP A 9 8.19 -5.24 -1.67
N GLU A 10 8.04 -6.01 -0.60
CA GLU A 10 9.16 -6.42 0.25
C GLU A 10 10.25 -7.15 -0.55
N ASP A 11 9.88 -8.17 -1.32
CA ASP A 11 10.79 -8.92 -2.19
C ASP A 11 11.52 -7.96 -3.17
N PHE A 12 10.78 -7.12 -3.88
CA PHE A 12 11.35 -6.16 -4.83
C PHE A 12 12.33 -5.18 -4.18
N LEU A 13 11.98 -4.65 -3.01
CA LEU A 13 12.81 -3.69 -2.28
C LEU A 13 14.06 -4.34 -1.70
N GLN A 14 13.95 -5.57 -1.20
CA GLN A 14 15.09 -6.35 -0.71
C GLN A 14 16.05 -6.74 -1.84
N GLU A 15 15.55 -6.99 -3.05
CA GLU A 15 16.39 -7.37 -4.19
C GLU A 15 17.06 -6.16 -4.87
N ASN A 16 16.34 -5.04 -4.98
CA ASN A 16 16.76 -3.95 -5.86
C ASN A 16 17.13 -2.65 -5.13
N LEU A 17 16.61 -2.44 -3.92
CA LEU A 17 16.60 -1.14 -3.25
C LEU A 17 16.90 -1.24 -1.74
N LEU A 18 17.88 -2.08 -1.37
CA LEU A 18 18.27 -2.34 0.03
C LEU A 18 18.59 -1.07 0.83
N GLN A 19 19.17 -0.07 0.17
CA GLN A 19 19.57 1.20 0.78
C GLN A 19 18.45 2.26 0.77
N LEU A 20 17.24 1.92 0.33
CA LEU A 20 16.14 2.87 0.30
C LEU A 20 15.69 3.21 1.73
N GLU A 21 15.99 4.43 2.15
CA GLU A 21 15.61 4.94 3.48
C GLU A 21 14.16 5.40 3.55
N LYS A 22 13.61 5.88 2.43
CA LYS A 22 12.27 6.47 2.36
C LYS A 22 11.56 6.02 1.09
N LEU A 23 10.32 5.57 1.27
CA LEU A 23 9.43 5.23 0.17
C LEU A 23 8.17 6.08 0.25
N TYR A 24 7.90 6.83 -0.81
CA TYR A 24 6.63 7.51 -1.01
C TYR A 24 5.91 6.86 -2.18
N PHE A 25 4.77 6.25 -1.90
CA PHE A 25 3.91 5.63 -2.89
C PHE A 25 2.50 6.19 -2.74
N LYS A 26 1.85 6.51 -3.85
CA LYS A 26 0.45 6.90 -3.89
C LYS A 26 -0.21 6.29 -5.12
N LYS A 27 -1.35 5.63 -4.92
CA LYS A 27 -2.18 5.09 -5.99
C LYS A 27 -3.62 5.48 -5.75
N THR A 28 -4.22 6.11 -6.75
CA THR A 28 -5.66 6.43 -6.76
C THR A 28 -6.40 5.41 -7.61
N VAL A 29 -7.52 4.91 -7.10
CA VAL A 29 -8.44 4.01 -7.82
C VAL A 29 -9.81 4.65 -7.83
N TYR A 30 -10.29 5.02 -9.01
CA TYR A 30 -11.62 5.57 -9.22
C TYR A 30 -12.63 4.44 -9.42
N PHE A 31 -13.80 4.54 -8.81
CA PHE A 31 -14.92 3.61 -9.05
C PHE A 31 -15.94 4.32 -9.94
N SER A 32 -16.30 3.71 -11.06
CA SER A 32 -17.55 4.05 -11.76
C SER A 32 -18.72 3.56 -10.92
N ASP A 33 -19.80 4.34 -10.84
CA ASP A 33 -20.97 4.24 -9.94
C ASP A 33 -21.60 2.85 -9.68
N ASP A 34 -21.21 1.78 -10.37
CA ASP A 34 -21.73 0.44 -10.15
C ASP A 34 -20.77 -0.41 -9.32
N HIS A 35 -21.05 -0.43 -8.01
CA HIS A 35 -20.86 -1.55 -7.10
C HIS A 35 -19.55 -2.36 -7.24
N GLU A 36 -18.45 -1.85 -6.69
CA GLU A 36 -17.48 -2.70 -5.99
C GLU A 36 -16.57 -1.82 -5.15
N THR A 37 -16.97 -1.55 -3.90
CA THR A 37 -16.00 -1.14 -2.88
C THR A 37 -14.97 -2.27 -2.82
N PRO A 38 -13.69 -2.04 -3.15
CA PRO A 38 -12.75 -3.13 -3.28
C PRO A 38 -12.61 -3.81 -1.91
N VAL A 39 -12.71 -5.13 -1.96
CA VAL A 39 -12.73 -6.05 -0.81
C VAL A 39 -11.54 -5.87 0.14
N TYR A 40 -10.50 -5.14 -0.29
CA TYR A 40 -9.33 -4.74 0.48
C TYR A 40 -9.62 -4.01 1.81
N LEU A 41 -10.77 -3.35 1.99
CA LEU A 41 -11.12 -2.77 3.29
C LEU A 41 -11.39 -3.84 4.38
N ARG A 42 -11.57 -5.12 4.01
CA ARG A 42 -11.74 -6.24 4.94
C ARG A 42 -10.50 -7.12 5.07
N GLU A 43 -9.48 -6.92 4.24
CA GLU A 43 -8.25 -7.71 4.30
C GLU A 43 -7.30 -7.15 5.36
N GLN A 44 -6.65 -8.06 6.08
CA GLN A 44 -5.68 -7.74 7.11
C GLN A 44 -4.55 -6.90 6.49
N ASN A 45 -4.11 -5.83 7.17
CA ASN A 45 -3.03 -4.99 6.65
C ASN A 45 -1.76 -5.83 6.42
N GLU A 46 -1.45 -6.13 5.16
CA GLU A 46 -0.28 -6.94 4.81
C GLU A 46 1.06 -6.19 5.03
N PHE A 47 1.04 -4.86 5.18
CA PHE A 47 2.21 -4.01 5.44
C PHE A 47 2.57 -3.97 6.94
N SER A 48 2.52 -5.13 7.61
CA SER A 48 2.79 -5.27 9.04
C SER A 48 3.94 -6.24 9.35
N SER A 49 4.70 -6.67 8.33
CA SER A 49 5.91 -7.47 8.55
C SER A 49 6.99 -6.64 9.25
N THR A 50 7.98 -7.31 9.86
CA THR A 50 9.13 -6.68 10.49
C THR A 50 9.84 -5.69 9.55
N PHE A 51 9.94 -6.02 8.26
CA PHE A 51 10.55 -5.16 7.24
C PHE A 51 9.92 -3.76 7.18
N TRP A 52 8.58 -3.68 7.21
CA TRP A 52 7.83 -2.41 7.16
C TRP A 52 7.89 -1.66 8.49
N ILE A 53 7.78 -2.40 9.61
CA ILE A 53 7.80 -1.84 10.97
C ILE A 53 9.16 -1.19 11.27
N GLU A 54 10.27 -1.88 10.99
CA GLU A 54 11.63 -1.38 11.26
C GLU A 54 11.95 -0.13 10.44
N ARG A 55 11.45 -0.06 9.20
CA ARG A 55 11.59 1.12 8.33
C ARG A 55 10.67 2.28 8.72
N ARG A 56 9.72 2.03 9.63
CA ARG A 56 8.68 2.98 10.03
C ARG A 56 7.91 3.51 8.83
N TRP A 57 7.59 2.65 7.86
CA TRP A 57 6.78 3.04 6.72
C TRP A 57 5.33 2.65 6.97
N ILE A 58 4.42 3.61 6.82
CA ILE A 58 2.99 3.44 7.11
C ILE A 58 2.24 3.26 5.81
N PHE A 59 1.47 2.18 5.71
CA PHE A 59 0.46 2.03 4.68
C PHE A 59 -0.87 2.64 5.14
N LYS A 60 -1.51 3.42 4.26
CA LYS A 60 -2.83 4.03 4.50
C LYS A 60 -3.76 3.81 3.33
N VAL A 61 -5.04 3.67 3.64
CA VAL A 61 -6.14 3.68 2.68
C VAL A 61 -7.12 4.77 3.08
N GLU A 62 -7.36 5.71 2.18
CA GLU A 62 -8.29 6.82 2.35
C GLU A 62 -9.39 6.69 1.31
N ASN A 63 -10.64 6.89 1.75
CA ASN A 63 -11.78 7.01 0.85
C ASN A 63 -12.11 8.49 0.70
N ASP A 64 -12.02 8.99 -0.52
CA ASP A 64 -12.41 10.34 -0.88
C ASP A 64 -13.39 10.28 -2.04
N SER A 65 -14.64 10.64 -1.78
CA SER A 65 -15.63 11.09 -2.77
C SER A 65 -15.58 10.37 -4.13
N GLY A 66 -15.72 9.04 -4.14
CA GLY A 66 -15.77 8.23 -5.36
C GLY A 66 -14.45 7.57 -5.78
N HIS A 67 -13.39 7.71 -4.99
CA HIS A 67 -12.13 7.02 -5.22
C HIS A 67 -11.45 6.60 -3.91
N LEU A 68 -10.60 5.58 -4.02
CA LEU A 68 -9.72 5.14 -2.94
C LEU A 68 -8.30 5.57 -3.24
N VAL A 69 -7.66 6.16 -2.23
CA VAL A 69 -6.25 6.52 -2.24
C VAL A 69 -5.51 5.54 -1.35
N TYR A 70 -4.61 4.79 -1.94
CA TYR A 70 -3.65 3.95 -1.24
C TYR A 70 -2.32 4.67 -1.17
N SER A 71 -1.69 4.70 -0.01
CA SER A 71 -0.37 5.33 0.14
C SER A 71 0.56 4.56 1.05
N ILE A 72 1.87 4.67 0.77
CA ILE A 72 2.95 4.30 1.69
C ILE A 72 3.80 5.54 1.89
N GLN A 73 4.08 5.88 3.13
CA GLN A 73 4.95 7.00 3.48
C GLN A 73 5.77 6.69 4.73
N PRO A 74 6.97 7.27 4.90
CA PRO A 74 7.68 7.22 6.16
C PRO A 74 6.86 7.89 7.27
N TYR A 75 6.97 7.37 8.50
CA TYR A 75 6.45 7.94 9.73
C TYR A 75 7.15 9.26 10.06
#